data_AF-T0IRD0-F1
#
_entry.id   AF-T0IRD0-F1
#
_cell.length_a   1.000
_cell.length_b   1.000
_cell.length_c   1.000
_cell.angle_alpha   90.00
_cell.angle_beta   90.00
_cell.angle_gamma   90.00
#
_symmetry.space_group_name_H-M   'P 1'
#
loop_
_entity.id
_entity.type
_entity.pdbx_description
1 polymer ?
#
loop_
_entity_poly.entity_id
_entity_poly.type
_entity_poly.pdbx_seq_one_letter_code
_entity_poly.pdbx_strand_id
1 'polypeptide(L)'
;MVDLESQGNAVGAAATADDQSAAELRFLRAQLADETAARQAAEAQAKRADGALQKLKAELLAAKDQQAAAVREHEAALAARFKENATLMSALKHAQDREMRVQELVAQADKVHLLVTRLLGALLRQAAPKYLPANVRLQRKCALLDEHSLFDATWYLNQNPDVSEAGVNAAEHFVTHGLREGRSVNRTMEDLRRCAAALQEKPR
;
A
#
# COMPACT_ATOMS: atom_id res chain seq x y z
N MET A 1 -63.85 -23.34 -120.42
CA MET A 1 -63.83 -21.91 -120.03
C MET A 1 -64.73 -21.82 -118.80
N VAL A 2 -64.19 -22.24 -117.66
CA VAL A 2 -63.81 -21.43 -116.48
C VAL A 2 -65.04 -21.11 -115.61
N ASP A 3 -64.87 -21.25 -114.29
CA ASP A 3 -65.75 -20.83 -113.19
C ASP A 3 -66.76 -21.82 -112.57
N LEU A 4 -66.26 -22.90 -111.93
CA LEU A 4 -66.98 -23.57 -110.84
C LEU A 4 -66.13 -23.94 -109.60
N GLU A 5 -64.83 -23.63 -109.54
CA GLU A 5 -63.96 -24.03 -108.41
C GLU A 5 -63.53 -22.88 -107.47
N SER A 6 -63.98 -21.64 -107.69
CA SER A 6 -63.54 -20.48 -106.90
C SER A 6 -64.31 -20.27 -105.58
N GLN A 7 -65.35 -21.05 -105.29
CA GLN A 7 -66.14 -20.89 -104.04
C GLN A 7 -65.66 -21.78 -102.88
N GLY A 8 -64.80 -22.78 -103.13
CA GLY A 8 -64.22 -23.62 -102.07
C GLY A 8 -63.00 -23.01 -101.37
N ASN A 9 -62.26 -22.12 -102.05
CA ASN A 9 -61.00 -21.55 -101.55
C ASN A 9 -61.20 -20.31 -100.66
N ALA A 10 -62.27 -19.54 -100.87
CA ALA A 10 -62.59 -18.36 -100.06
C ALA A 10 -63.10 -18.71 -98.65
N VAL A 11 -63.81 -19.84 -98.51
CA VAL A 11 -64.31 -20.34 -97.21
C VAL A 11 -63.17 -20.96 -96.39
N GLY A 12 -62.22 -21.65 -97.04
CA GLY A 12 -61.01 -22.17 -96.39
C GLY A 12 -60.04 -21.08 -95.94
N ALA A 13 -59.79 -20.06 -96.77
CA ALA A 13 -58.91 -18.94 -96.42
C ALA A 13 -59.51 -18.03 -95.33
N ALA A 14 -60.84 -17.84 -95.32
CA ALA A 14 -61.52 -17.14 -94.24
C ALA A 14 -61.46 -17.94 -92.92
N ALA A 15 -61.67 -19.27 -92.96
CA ALA A 15 -61.56 -20.12 -91.78
C ALA A 15 -60.13 -20.20 -91.21
N THR A 16 -59.08 -20.18 -92.05
CA THR A 16 -57.69 -20.17 -91.57
C THR A 16 -57.26 -18.79 -91.06
N ALA A 17 -57.78 -17.70 -91.62
CA ALA A 17 -57.54 -16.35 -91.09
C ALA A 17 -58.23 -16.14 -89.73
N ASP A 18 -59.44 -16.68 -89.56
CA ASP A 18 -60.18 -16.65 -88.29
C ASP A 18 -59.50 -17.52 -87.21
N ASP A 19 -58.94 -18.68 -87.60
CA ASP A 19 -58.20 -19.54 -86.67
C ASP A 19 -56.80 -18.97 -86.31
N GLN A 20 -56.13 -18.29 -87.25
CA GLN A 20 -54.88 -17.56 -86.99
C GLN A 20 -55.10 -16.38 -86.04
N SER A 21 -56.14 -15.56 -86.28
CA SER A 21 -56.47 -14.44 -85.40
C SER A 21 -56.99 -14.92 -84.03
N ALA A 22 -57.69 -16.05 -83.96
CA ALA A 22 -58.02 -16.71 -82.70
C ALA A 22 -56.80 -17.28 -81.95
N ALA A 23 -55.77 -17.76 -82.66
CA ALA A 23 -54.51 -18.20 -82.07
C ALA A 23 -53.68 -17.01 -81.55
N GLU A 24 -53.63 -15.91 -82.30
CA GLU A 24 -52.99 -14.66 -81.90
C GLU A 24 -53.64 -14.05 -80.65
N LEU A 25 -54.98 -14.03 -80.59
CA LEU A 25 -55.72 -13.60 -79.41
C LEU A 25 -55.49 -14.50 -78.19
N ARG A 26 -55.36 -15.83 -78.40
CA ARG A 26 -55.00 -16.78 -77.32
C ARG A 26 -53.59 -16.51 -76.80
N PHE A 27 -52.63 -16.25 -77.69
CA PHE A 27 -51.26 -15.90 -77.33
C PHE A 27 -51.18 -14.57 -76.55
N LEU A 28 -51.83 -13.51 -77.05
CA LEU A 28 -51.87 -12.22 -76.38
C LEU A 28 -52.56 -12.28 -75.00
N ARG A 29 -53.62 -13.08 -74.86
CA ARG A 29 -54.27 -13.33 -73.57
C ARG A 29 -53.36 -14.08 -72.59
N ALA A 30 -52.61 -15.07 -73.07
CA ALA A 30 -51.63 -15.79 -72.26
C ALA A 30 -50.49 -14.86 -71.81
N GLN A 31 -49.98 -14.02 -72.71
CA GLN A 31 -48.94 -13.04 -72.41
C GLN A 31 -49.41 -11.99 -71.38
N LEU A 32 -50.65 -11.51 -71.52
CA LEU A 32 -51.27 -10.60 -70.54
C LEU A 32 -51.50 -11.28 -69.18
N ALA A 33 -51.88 -12.56 -69.16
CA ALA A 33 -52.02 -13.33 -67.93
C ALA A 33 -50.67 -13.50 -67.20
N ASP A 34 -49.59 -13.74 -67.96
CA ASP A 34 -48.24 -13.90 -67.41
C ASP A 34 -47.70 -12.57 -66.85
N GLU A 35 -47.89 -11.45 -67.57
CA GLU A 35 -47.54 -10.11 -67.07
C GLU A 35 -48.33 -9.71 -65.82
N THR A 36 -49.62 -10.04 -65.75
CA THR A 36 -50.45 -9.74 -64.57
C THR A 36 -50.04 -10.59 -63.37
N ALA A 37 -49.71 -11.87 -63.56
CA ALA A 37 -49.15 -12.72 -62.53
C ALA A 37 -47.79 -12.19 -62.02
N ALA A 38 -46.91 -11.75 -62.92
CA ALA A 38 -45.63 -11.14 -62.57
C ALA A 38 -45.82 -9.84 -61.77
N ARG A 39 -46.75 -8.97 -62.17
CA ARG A 39 -47.10 -7.75 -61.41
C ARG A 39 -47.64 -8.08 -60.01
N GLN A 40 -48.54 -9.05 -59.90
CA GLN A 40 -49.08 -9.47 -58.60
C GLN A 40 -47.99 -10.06 -57.69
N ALA A 41 -47.07 -10.84 -58.24
CA ALA A 41 -45.93 -11.38 -57.51
C ALA A 41 -44.99 -10.27 -57.02
N ALA A 42 -44.67 -9.29 -57.87
CA ALA A 42 -43.86 -8.12 -57.52
C ALA A 42 -44.53 -7.28 -56.43
N GLU A 43 -45.84 -7.06 -56.53
CA GLU A 43 -46.61 -6.28 -55.54
C GLU A 43 -46.69 -7.01 -54.18
N ALA A 44 -46.85 -8.33 -54.19
CA ALA A 44 -46.76 -9.15 -52.98
C ALA A 44 -45.36 -9.11 -52.35
N GLN A 45 -44.30 -9.09 -53.17
CA GLN A 45 -42.93 -8.97 -52.68
C GLN A 45 -42.65 -7.58 -52.09
N ALA A 46 -43.15 -6.51 -52.70
CA ALA A 46 -43.06 -5.15 -52.17
C ALA A 46 -43.75 -5.04 -50.79
N LYS A 47 -44.96 -5.58 -50.64
CA LYS A 47 -45.68 -5.61 -49.35
C LYS A 47 -44.93 -6.38 -48.27
N ARG A 48 -44.30 -7.51 -48.62
CA ARG A 48 -43.45 -8.27 -47.68
C ARG A 48 -42.22 -7.47 -47.27
N ALA A 49 -41.58 -6.80 -48.23
CA ALA A 49 -40.41 -5.95 -47.97
C ALA A 49 -40.76 -4.78 -47.05
N ASP A 50 -41.90 -4.10 -47.28
CA ASP A 50 -42.38 -3.02 -46.44
C ASP A 50 -42.66 -3.50 -45.00
N GLY A 51 -43.31 -4.66 -44.85
CA GLY A 51 -43.52 -5.28 -43.53
C GLY A 51 -42.21 -5.59 -42.80
N ALA A 52 -41.22 -6.14 -43.52
CA ALA A 52 -39.89 -6.40 -42.97
C ALA A 52 -39.17 -5.11 -42.58
N LEU A 53 -39.27 -4.06 -43.39
CA LEU A 53 -38.65 -2.77 -43.13
C LEU A 53 -39.28 -2.07 -41.92
N GLN A 54 -40.61 -2.14 -41.76
CA GLN A 54 -41.27 -1.64 -40.55
C GLN A 54 -40.83 -2.41 -39.30
N LYS A 55 -40.69 -3.74 -39.39
CA LYS A 55 -40.21 -4.57 -38.29
C LYS A 55 -38.78 -4.20 -37.89
N LEU A 56 -37.85 -4.11 -38.84
CA LEU A 56 -36.47 -3.70 -38.59
C LEU A 56 -36.39 -2.29 -38.01
N LYS A 57 -37.23 -1.36 -38.49
CA LYS A 57 -37.29 0.00 -37.94
C LYS A 57 -37.74 0.02 -36.49
N ALA A 58 -38.72 -0.81 -36.13
CA ALA A 58 -39.18 -0.95 -34.74
C ALA A 58 -38.09 -1.57 -33.85
N GLU A 59 -37.41 -2.61 -34.32
CA GLU A 59 -36.29 -3.24 -33.60
C GLU A 59 -35.12 -2.26 -33.40
N LEU A 60 -34.78 -1.48 -34.44
CA LEU A 60 -33.73 -0.46 -34.35
C LEU A 60 -34.09 0.64 -33.33
N LEU A 61 -35.35 1.08 -33.31
CA LEU A 61 -35.80 2.08 -32.34
C LEU A 61 -35.69 1.54 -30.91
N ALA A 62 -36.15 0.31 -30.69
CA ALA A 62 -36.07 -0.35 -29.39
C ALA A 62 -34.61 -0.54 -28.92
N ALA A 63 -33.71 -0.96 -29.82
CA ALA A 63 -32.29 -1.09 -29.53
C ALA A 63 -31.64 0.26 -29.20
N LYS A 64 -32.03 1.33 -29.92
CA LYS A 64 -31.54 2.69 -29.64
C LYS A 64 -32.00 3.20 -28.28
N ASP A 65 -33.25 2.92 -27.91
CA ASP A 65 -33.79 3.30 -26.60
C ASP A 65 -33.11 2.54 -25.46
N GLN A 66 -32.86 1.24 -25.65
CA GLN A 66 -32.08 0.42 -24.70
C GLN A 66 -30.64 0.96 -24.54
N GLN A 67 -29.98 1.30 -25.64
CA GLN A 67 -28.64 1.88 -25.59
C GLN A 67 -28.63 3.23 -24.88
N ALA A 68 -29.62 4.09 -25.14
CA ALA A 68 -29.75 5.37 -24.47
C ALA A 68 -29.99 5.20 -22.96
N ALA A 69 -30.77 4.20 -22.55
CA ALA A 69 -30.98 3.87 -21.14
C ALA A 69 -29.68 3.38 -20.48
N ALA A 70 -28.95 2.47 -21.11
CA ALA A 70 -27.68 1.96 -20.60
C ALA A 70 -26.63 3.07 -20.45
N VAL A 71 -26.53 3.98 -21.43
CA VAL A 71 -25.61 5.13 -21.35
C VAL A 71 -25.95 6.01 -20.15
N ARG A 72 -27.23 6.34 -19.94
CA ARG A 72 -27.65 7.15 -18.78
C ARG A 72 -27.34 6.47 -17.46
N GLU A 73 -27.53 5.16 -17.37
CA GLU A 73 -27.19 4.38 -16.18
C GLU A 73 -25.68 4.42 -15.89
N HIS A 74 -24.85 4.20 -16.92
CA HIS A 74 -23.40 4.28 -16.78
C HIS A 74 -22.91 5.69 -16.43
N GLU A 75 -23.49 6.73 -17.02
CA GLU A 75 -23.16 8.13 -16.68
C GLU A 75 -23.52 8.45 -15.23
N ALA A 76 -24.69 7.99 -14.75
CA ALA A 76 -25.10 8.16 -13.36
C ALA A 76 -24.16 7.41 -12.39
N ALA A 77 -23.78 6.17 -12.74
CA ALA A 77 -22.83 5.39 -11.95
C ALA A 77 -21.44 6.05 -11.90
N LEU A 78 -20.97 6.58 -13.03
CA LEU A 78 -19.68 7.28 -13.12
C LEU A 78 -19.69 8.56 -12.28
N ALA A 79 -20.77 9.34 -12.33
CA ALA A 79 -20.93 10.53 -11.50
C ALA A 79 -20.91 10.19 -9.99
N ALA A 80 -21.57 9.09 -9.60
CA ALA A 80 -21.53 8.61 -8.22
C ALA A 80 -20.11 8.21 -7.79
N ARG A 81 -19.37 7.50 -8.64
CA ARG A 81 -17.97 7.12 -8.38
C ARG A 81 -17.04 8.33 -8.28
N PHE A 82 -17.22 9.35 -9.11
CA PHE A 82 -16.44 10.59 -8.98
C PHE A 82 -16.71 11.30 -7.66
N LYS A 83 -17.97 11.34 -7.21
CA LYS A 83 -18.32 11.90 -5.90
C LYS A 83 -17.67 11.12 -4.75
N GLU A 84 -17.71 9.80 -4.81
CA GLU A 84 -17.04 8.91 -3.84
C GLU A 84 -15.52 9.16 -3.84
N ASN A 85 -14.87 9.19 -5.00
CA ASN A 85 -13.45 9.49 -5.11
C ASN A 85 -13.09 10.86 -4.54
N ALA A 86 -13.91 11.89 -4.78
CA ALA A 86 -13.69 13.20 -4.18
C ALA A 86 -13.76 13.17 -2.64
N THR A 87 -14.72 12.43 -2.07
CA THR A 87 -14.80 12.26 -0.61
C THR A 87 -13.58 11.49 -0.07
N LEU A 88 -13.16 10.42 -0.74
CA LEU A 88 -11.97 9.65 -0.35
C LEU A 88 -10.69 10.49 -0.43
N MET A 89 -10.53 11.31 -1.47
CA MET A 89 -9.38 12.22 -1.59
C MET A 89 -9.34 13.22 -0.42
N SER A 90 -10.49 13.79 -0.03
CA SER A 90 -10.56 14.69 1.11
C SER A 90 -10.21 13.99 2.43
N ALA A 91 -10.71 12.77 2.64
CA ALA A 91 -10.42 11.97 3.81
C ALA A 91 -8.93 11.57 3.89
N LEU A 92 -8.34 11.19 2.75
CA LEU A 92 -6.93 10.85 2.64
C LEU A 92 -6.04 12.05 2.99
N LYS A 93 -6.36 13.24 2.45
CA LYS A 93 -5.64 14.46 2.78
C LYS A 93 -5.71 14.76 4.28
N HIS A 94 -6.89 14.65 4.88
CA HIS A 94 -7.04 14.86 6.33
C HIS A 94 -6.27 13.83 7.16
N ALA A 95 -6.17 12.57 6.70
CA ALA A 95 -5.36 11.55 7.36
C ALA A 95 -3.86 11.89 7.29
N GLN A 96 -3.37 12.33 6.13
CA GLN A 96 -1.98 12.78 5.95
C GLN A 96 -1.65 13.99 6.82
N ASP A 97 -2.54 14.99 6.88
CA ASP A 97 -2.38 16.16 7.74
C ASP A 97 -2.31 15.76 9.23
N ARG A 98 -3.13 14.78 9.65
CA ARG A 98 -3.09 14.24 11.02
C ARG A 98 -1.77 13.52 11.30
N GLU A 99 -1.29 12.71 10.36
CA GLU A 99 -0.02 12.00 10.50
C GLU A 99 1.15 12.98 10.65
N MET A 100 1.22 14.03 9.82
CA MET A 100 2.24 15.08 9.97
C MET A 100 2.19 15.77 11.34
N ARG A 101 0.98 16.05 11.87
CA ARG A 101 0.84 16.64 13.22
C ARG A 101 1.33 15.70 14.31
N VAL A 102 1.05 14.41 14.20
CA VAL A 102 1.54 13.40 15.16
C VAL A 102 3.07 13.34 15.13
N GLN A 103 3.68 13.33 13.94
CA GLN A 103 5.14 13.33 13.80
C GLN A 103 5.79 14.56 14.44
N GLU A 104 5.20 15.75 14.25
CA GLU A 104 5.68 16.97 14.90
C GLU A 104 5.57 16.89 16.44
N LEU A 105 4.45 16.39 16.96
CA LEU A 105 4.28 16.21 18.41
C LEU A 105 5.28 15.20 18.99
N VAL A 106 5.54 14.09 18.30
CA VAL A 106 6.56 13.12 18.71
C VAL A 106 7.94 13.76 18.73
N ALA A 107 8.29 14.51 17.68
CA ALA A 107 9.57 15.22 17.63
C ALA A 107 9.73 16.27 18.75
N GLN A 108 8.65 16.94 19.14
CA GLN A 108 8.65 17.84 20.30
C GLN A 108 8.80 17.08 21.62
N ALA A 109 8.10 15.96 21.78
CA ALA A 109 8.21 15.10 22.95
C ALA A 109 9.65 14.56 23.12
N ASP A 110 10.31 14.16 22.04
CA ASP A 110 11.70 13.69 22.07
C ASP A 110 12.67 14.77 22.55
N LYS A 111 12.49 16.02 22.11
CA LYS A 111 13.28 17.16 22.60
C LYS A 111 13.10 17.37 24.10
N VAL A 112 11.85 17.33 24.57
CA VAL A 112 11.54 17.48 26.01
C VAL A 112 12.13 16.31 26.80
N HIS A 113 11.95 15.08 26.32
CA HIS A 113 12.51 13.88 26.95
C HIS A 113 14.03 13.98 27.06
N LEU A 114 14.72 14.41 26.01
CA LEU A 114 16.16 14.61 26.02
C LEU A 114 16.60 15.67 27.05
N LEU A 115 15.87 16.79 27.13
CA LEU A 115 16.13 17.83 28.13
C LEU A 115 15.93 17.30 29.55
N VAL A 116 14.82 16.61 29.82
CA VAL A 116 14.54 16.00 31.12
C VAL A 116 15.63 15.01 31.50
N THR A 117 16.01 14.10 30.60
CA THR A 117 17.05 13.11 30.83
C THR A 117 18.41 13.76 31.13
N ARG A 118 18.76 14.83 30.42
CA ARG A 118 20.00 15.60 30.67
C ARG A 118 19.98 16.31 32.02
N LEU A 119 18.88 17.00 32.35
CA LEU A 119 18.74 17.72 33.60
C LEU A 119 18.74 16.77 34.80
N LEU A 120 18.02 15.65 34.70
CA LEU A 120 18.00 14.63 35.73
C LEU A 120 19.40 14.03 35.93
N GLY A 121 20.12 13.70 34.85
CA GLY A 121 21.50 13.20 34.94
C GLY A 121 22.48 14.23 35.51
N ALA A 122 22.30 15.53 35.24
CA ALA A 122 23.10 16.60 35.84
C ALA A 122 22.80 16.75 37.33
N LEU A 123 21.52 16.75 37.71
CA LEU A 123 21.08 16.82 39.11
C LEU A 123 21.59 15.62 39.90
N LEU A 124 21.47 14.41 39.36
CA LEU A 124 22.00 13.20 39.98
C LEU A 124 23.52 13.28 40.15
N ARG A 125 24.29 13.80 39.18
CA ARG A 125 25.74 14.01 39.35
C ARG A 125 26.08 14.99 40.48
N GLN A 126 25.33 16.08 40.61
CA GLN A 126 25.55 17.08 41.66
C GLN A 126 25.08 16.61 43.05
N ALA A 127 23.95 15.89 43.12
CA ALA A 127 23.33 15.44 44.35
C ALA A 127 23.84 14.08 44.85
N ALA A 128 24.40 13.25 43.96
CA ALA A 128 24.92 11.93 44.27
C ALA A 128 25.84 11.91 45.51
N PRO A 129 26.89 12.74 45.65
CA PRO A 129 27.76 12.64 46.83
C PRO A 129 27.05 12.91 48.16
N LYS A 130 25.91 13.63 48.16
CA LYS A 130 25.12 13.94 49.37
C LYS A 130 24.11 12.86 49.75
N TYR A 131 23.56 12.13 48.77
CA TYR A 131 22.49 11.14 49.00
C TYR A 131 22.84 9.70 48.58
N LEU A 132 24.07 9.45 48.12
CA LEU A 132 24.56 8.11 47.84
C LEU A 132 24.56 7.29 49.14
N PRO A 133 23.88 6.13 49.17
CA PRO A 133 23.93 5.23 50.32
C PRO A 133 25.37 4.74 50.55
N ALA A 134 25.69 4.43 51.82
CA ALA A 134 27.06 4.22 52.27
C ALA A 134 27.82 3.14 51.46
N ASN A 135 27.12 2.09 51.05
CA ASN A 135 27.63 1.01 50.21
C ASN A 135 28.08 1.49 48.82
N VAL A 136 27.31 2.34 48.15
CA VAL A 136 27.68 2.84 46.81
C VAL A 136 28.85 3.83 46.90
N ARG A 137 28.94 4.62 47.99
CA ARG A 137 30.13 5.47 48.22
C ARG A 137 31.39 4.63 48.45
N LEU A 138 31.28 3.53 49.18
CA LEU A 138 32.37 2.61 49.44
C LEU A 138 32.83 1.93 48.15
N GLN A 139 31.90 1.40 47.36
CA GLN A 139 32.19 0.81 46.05
C GLN A 139 32.88 1.81 45.11
N ARG A 140 32.44 3.08 45.06
CA ARG A 140 33.12 4.11 44.25
C ARG A 140 34.56 4.36 44.71
N LYS A 141 34.82 4.36 46.02
CA LYS A 141 36.19 4.52 46.55
C LYS A 141 37.06 3.32 46.20
N CYS A 142 36.54 2.10 46.29
CA CYS A 142 37.26 0.89 45.88
C CYS A 142 37.53 0.90 44.36
N ALA A 143 36.54 1.27 43.55
CA ALA A 143 36.70 1.37 42.10
C ALA A 143 37.80 2.37 41.67
N LEU A 144 37.96 3.48 42.41
CA LEU A 144 39.06 4.43 42.16
C LEU A 144 40.45 3.86 42.47
N LEU A 145 40.56 2.97 43.46
CA LEU A 145 41.82 2.27 43.75
C LEU A 145 42.19 1.30 42.62
N ASP A 146 41.19 0.64 42.04
CA ASP A 146 41.35 -0.29 40.92
C ASP A 146 41.63 0.43 39.60
N GLU A 147 40.88 1.51 39.29
CA GLU A 147 41.02 2.29 38.05
C GLU A 147 42.43 2.88 37.87
N HIS A 148 43.06 3.26 38.98
CA HIS A 148 44.41 3.82 38.99
C HIS A 148 45.49 2.80 39.38
N SER A 149 45.14 1.52 39.53
CA SER A 149 46.07 0.45 39.95
C SER A 149 46.87 0.80 41.21
N LEU A 150 46.27 1.54 42.14
CA LEU A 150 46.94 2.03 43.36
C LEU A 150 47.00 0.98 44.47
N PHE A 151 46.20 -0.08 44.35
CA PHE A 151 46.02 -1.10 45.38
C PHE A 151 46.36 -2.49 44.85
N ASP A 152 47.23 -3.20 45.56
CA ASP A 152 47.58 -4.59 45.27
C ASP A 152 46.88 -5.50 46.28
N ALA A 153 45.74 -6.06 45.88
CA ALA A 153 44.93 -6.91 46.75
C ALA A 153 45.66 -8.17 47.21
N THR A 154 46.45 -8.79 46.33
CA THR A 154 47.19 -10.01 46.64
C THR A 154 48.28 -9.73 47.66
N TRP A 155 49.05 -8.66 47.45
CA TRP A 155 50.06 -8.23 48.41
C TRP A 155 49.43 -7.82 49.74
N TYR A 156 48.30 -7.09 49.72
CA TYR A 156 47.61 -6.63 50.91
C TYR A 156 47.13 -7.79 51.78
N LEU A 157 46.52 -8.82 51.20
CA LEU A 157 46.06 -10.01 51.94
C LEU A 157 47.22 -10.83 52.50
N ASN A 158 48.34 -10.91 51.79
CA ASN A 158 49.54 -11.58 52.29
C ASN A 158 50.17 -10.85 53.49
N GLN A 159 50.12 -9.51 53.53
CA GLN A 159 50.63 -8.73 54.65
C GLN A 159 49.65 -8.62 55.83
N ASN A 160 48.37 -8.93 55.60
CA ASN A 160 47.30 -8.79 56.58
C ASN A 160 46.52 -10.12 56.72
N PRO A 161 47.10 -11.14 57.39
CA PRO A 161 46.46 -12.45 57.53
C PRO A 161 45.09 -12.40 58.22
N ASP A 162 44.90 -11.45 59.14
CA ASP A 162 43.63 -11.18 59.83
C ASP A 162 42.48 -10.86 58.84
N VAL A 163 42.78 -10.12 57.78
CA VAL A 163 41.82 -9.77 56.73
C VAL A 163 41.58 -10.95 55.79
N SER A 164 42.63 -11.72 55.49
CA SER A 164 42.57 -12.92 54.66
C SER A 164 41.70 -14.01 55.31
N GLU A 165 41.93 -14.28 56.59
CA GLU A 165 41.18 -15.28 57.37
C GLU A 165 39.72 -14.87 57.58
N ALA A 166 39.43 -13.57 57.69
CA ALA A 166 38.07 -13.05 57.78
C ALA A 166 37.29 -13.11 56.44
N GLY A 167 37.96 -13.39 55.31
CA GLY A 167 37.34 -13.49 53.99
C GLY A 167 36.74 -12.18 53.47
N VAL A 168 37.16 -11.04 54.03
CA VAL A 168 36.66 -9.71 53.65
C VAL A 168 37.37 -9.21 52.39
N ASN A 169 36.66 -8.46 51.54
CA ASN A 169 37.29 -7.84 50.38
C ASN A 169 38.43 -6.89 50.81
N ALA A 170 39.63 -7.09 50.25
CA ALA A 170 40.84 -6.37 50.62
C ALA A 170 40.72 -4.85 50.42
N ALA A 171 40.18 -4.41 49.29
CA ALA A 171 40.00 -3.00 48.97
C ALA A 171 38.94 -2.35 49.87
N GLU A 172 37.84 -3.07 50.14
CA GLU A 172 36.79 -2.63 51.06
C GLU A 172 37.34 -2.47 52.49
N HIS A 173 38.09 -3.45 52.97
CA HIS A 173 38.73 -3.41 54.28
C HIS A 173 39.72 -2.26 54.37
N PHE A 174 40.54 -2.06 53.33
CA PHE A 174 41.50 -0.96 53.30
C PHE A 174 40.81 0.41 53.39
N VAL A 175 39.77 0.64 52.59
CA VAL A 175 39.04 1.92 52.57
C VAL A 175 38.29 2.20 53.87
N THR A 176 37.81 1.16 54.56
CA THR A 176 37.00 1.29 55.78
C THR A 176 37.86 1.37 57.05
N HIS A 177 38.91 0.55 57.14
CA HIS A 177 39.73 0.36 58.34
C HIS A 177 41.22 0.56 58.07
N GLY A 178 41.76 -0.10 57.03
CA GLY A 178 43.20 -0.17 56.77
C GLY A 178 43.90 1.19 56.63
N LEU A 179 43.26 2.17 55.99
CA LEU A 179 43.83 3.53 55.89
C LEU A 179 44.00 4.20 57.26
N ARG A 180 43.05 3.98 58.18
CA ARG A 180 43.05 4.57 59.53
C ARG A 180 44.03 3.87 60.46
N GLU A 181 44.20 2.57 60.26
CA GLU A 181 45.21 1.75 60.92
C GLU A 181 46.62 1.98 60.36
N GLY A 182 46.72 2.76 59.28
CA GLY A 182 47.99 3.03 58.62
C GLY A 182 48.57 1.79 57.96
N ARG A 183 47.75 0.88 57.42
CA ARG A 183 48.23 -0.22 56.59
C ARG A 183 48.63 0.32 55.21
N SER A 184 49.62 -0.30 54.59
CA SER A 184 50.09 0.08 53.25
C SER A 184 49.25 -0.59 52.17
N VAL A 185 49.10 0.06 51.01
CA VAL A 185 48.29 -0.45 49.87
C VAL A 185 49.06 -1.36 48.92
N ASN A 186 50.38 -1.23 48.91
CA ASN A 186 51.30 -1.99 48.08
C ASN A 186 52.72 -1.93 48.70
N ARG A 187 53.63 -2.72 48.13
CA ARG A 187 55.03 -2.79 48.58
C ARG A 187 55.76 -1.46 48.50
N THR A 188 55.56 -0.69 47.45
CA THR A 188 56.25 0.60 47.24
C THR A 188 55.91 1.60 48.34
N MET A 189 54.64 1.69 48.73
CA MET A 189 54.19 2.58 49.80
C MET A 189 54.70 2.14 51.17
N GLU A 190 54.84 0.83 51.39
CA GLU A 190 55.45 0.28 52.60
C GLU A 190 56.94 0.62 52.68
N ASP A 191 57.69 0.46 51.59
CA ASP A 191 59.11 0.79 51.52
C ASP A 191 59.34 2.31 51.74
N LEU A 192 58.52 3.15 51.12
CA LEU A 192 58.55 4.61 51.33
C LEU A 192 58.27 4.97 52.78
N ARG A 193 57.32 4.29 53.43
CA ARG A 193 57.01 4.51 54.84
C ARG A 193 58.18 4.14 55.74
N ARG A 194 58.84 3.01 55.50
CA ARG A 194 60.04 2.58 56.25
C ARG A 194 61.19 3.56 56.09
N CYS A 195 61.44 4.03 54.86
CA CYS A 195 62.43 5.07 54.60
C CYS A 195 62.09 6.38 55.33
N ALA A 196 60.82 6.80 55.32
CA ALA A 196 60.38 7.99 56.03
C ALA A 196 60.56 7.88 57.55
N ALA A 197 60.29 6.71 58.14
CA ALA A 197 60.52 6.46 59.57
C ALA A 197 62.02 6.51 59.91
N ALA A 198 62.88 5.88 59.10
CA ALA A 198 64.33 5.91 59.29
C ALA A 198 64.93 7.33 59.20
N LEU A 199 64.31 8.24 58.43
CA LEU A 199 64.72 9.64 58.35
C LEU A 199 64.29 10.48 59.57
N GLN A 200 63.24 10.06 60.27
CA GLN A 200 62.78 10.70 61.51
C GLN A 200 63.63 10.26 62.71
N GLU A 201 64.16 9.04 62.67
CA GLU A 201 65.18 8.52 63.60
C GLU A 201 66.57 9.03 63.21
N LYS A 202 66.78 10.35 63.19
CA LYS A 202 68.13 10.91 63.03
C LYS A 202 68.99 10.46 64.23
N PRO A 203 70.14 9.78 64.03
CA PRO A 203 71.05 9.54 65.13
C PRO A 203 71.55 10.89 65.66
N ARG A 204 71.53 11.05 67.00
CA ARG A 204 72.19 12.17 67.68
C ARG A 204 73.69 12.15 67.44
#